data_AF-A0A0T6ANN7-F1
#
_entry.id   AF-A0A0T6ANN7-F1
#
_cell.length_a   1.000
_cell.length_b   1.000
_cell.length_c   1.000
_cell.angle_alpha   90.00
_cell.angle_beta   90.00
_cell.angle_gamma   90.00
#
_symmetry.space_group_name_H-M   'P 1'
#
loop_
_entity.id
_entity.type
_entity.pdbx_description
1 polymer ?
#
loop_
_entity_poly.entity_id
_entity_poly.type
_entity_poly.pdbx_seq_one_letter_code
_entity_poly.pdbx_strand_id
1 'polypeptide(L)'
;MTGRNARAHTFDPAAAKVPWTIARAAGFDLGGVEYLVNDRDGRVYFYDINALSNFVTDAVRVVGFDPYVVLVDYLVARGRLRAPVRARR
;
A
#
# COMPACT_ATOMS: atom_id res chain seq x y z
N MET A 1 -11.75 -0.70 9.23
CA MET A 1 -11.96 0.49 10.08
C MET A 1 -12.83 1.49 9.34
N THR A 2 -13.97 1.88 9.92
CA THR A 2 -14.88 2.88 9.32
C THR A 2 -14.39 4.30 9.60
N GLY A 3 -13.35 4.75 8.90
CA GLY A 3 -12.89 6.13 8.93
C GLY A 3 -13.82 7.01 8.09
N ARG A 4 -14.90 7.52 8.67
CA ARG A 4 -15.94 8.27 7.94
C ARG A 4 -15.48 9.60 7.30
N ASN A 5 -14.22 10.02 7.48
CA ASN A 5 -13.69 11.27 6.93
C ASN A 5 -12.28 11.15 6.32
N ALA A 6 -11.77 9.95 6.08
CA ALA A 6 -10.50 9.80 5.36
C ALA A 6 -10.74 10.14 3.88
N ARG A 7 -10.41 11.37 3.47
CA ARG A 7 -10.24 11.64 2.04
C ARG A 7 -9.01 10.85 1.62
N ALA A 8 -9.17 10.02 0.58
CA ALA A 8 -8.02 9.48 -0.11
C ALA A 8 -7.18 10.65 -0.62
N HIS A 9 -6.03 10.87 0.02
CA HIS A 9 -5.02 11.75 -0.51
C HIS A 9 -4.13 10.93 -1.43
N THR A 10 -3.78 11.50 -2.58
CA THR A 10 -2.71 10.95 -3.41
C THR A 10 -1.48 10.78 -2.53
N PHE A 11 -0.94 9.57 -2.51
CA PHE A 11 0.29 9.28 -1.78
C PHE A 11 1.39 10.22 -2.25
N ASP A 12 1.97 11.01 -1.35
CA ASP A 12 3.12 11.85 -1.67
C ASP A 12 4.36 10.93 -1.78
N PRO A 13 4.96 10.77 -2.97
CA PRO A 13 6.15 9.93 -3.12
C PRO A 13 7.31 10.39 -2.25
N ALA A 14 7.39 11.68 -1.90
CA ALA A 14 8.42 12.20 -1.00
C ALA A 14 8.28 11.67 0.44
N ALA A 15 7.05 11.36 0.87
CA ALA A 15 6.78 10.76 2.17
C ALA A 15 7.25 9.29 2.24
N ALA A 16 7.46 8.63 1.11
CA ALA A 16 7.76 7.19 1.06
C ALA A 16 9.10 6.81 1.71
N LYS A 17 10.04 7.75 1.86
CA LYS A 17 11.40 7.46 2.35
C LYS A 17 11.40 6.73 3.69
N VAL A 18 10.62 7.21 4.65
CA VAL A 18 10.54 6.62 6.01
C VAL A 18 10.01 5.19 6.00
N PRO A 19 8.81 4.89 5.44
CA PRO A 19 8.32 3.53 5.41
C PRO A 19 9.20 2.58 4.60
N TRP A 20 9.83 3.05 3.52
CA TRP A 20 10.80 2.24 2.78
C TRP A 20 12.03 1.88 3.61
N THR A 21 12.60 2.83 4.36
CA THR A 21 13.73 2.54 5.26
C THR A 21 13.37 1.51 6.32
N ILE A 22 12.19 1.63 6.91
CA ILE A 22 11.71 0.69 7.95
C ILE A 22 11.46 -0.69 7.34
N ALA A 23 10.76 -0.80 6.21
CA ALA A 23 10.51 -2.07 5.53
C ALA A 23 11.81 -2.80 5.16
N ARG A 24 12.81 -2.05 4.65
CA ARG A 24 14.14 -2.60 4.33
C ARG A 24 14.86 -3.11 5.56
N ALA A 25 14.85 -2.36 6.66
CA ALA A 25 15.46 -2.77 7.91
C ALA A 25 14.75 -3.98 8.55
N ALA A 26 13.42 -4.09 8.38
CA ALA A 26 12.61 -5.19 8.89
C ALA A 26 12.59 -6.43 7.98
N GLY A 27 13.15 -6.34 6.77
CA GLY A 27 13.32 -7.47 5.87
C GLY A 27 12.04 -7.94 5.16
N PHE A 28 11.00 -7.12 5.08
CA PHE A 28 9.82 -7.45 4.28
C PHE A 28 9.74 -6.62 2.99
N ASP A 29 9.26 -7.29 1.94
CA ASP A 29 9.17 -6.74 0.58
C ASP A 29 7.80 -6.12 0.27
N LEU A 30 6.81 -6.38 1.12
CA LEU A 30 5.41 -5.98 0.95
C LEU A 30 4.82 -5.62 2.33
N GLY A 31 4.02 -4.56 2.36
CA GLY A 31 3.28 -4.15 3.55
C GLY A 31 2.32 -2.99 3.27
N GLY A 32 1.59 -2.58 4.30
CA GLY A 32 0.78 -1.37 4.32
C GLY A 32 1.43 -0.29 5.16
N VAL A 33 1.14 0.97 4.83
CA VAL A 33 1.52 2.14 5.63
C VAL A 33 0.26 2.97 5.88
N GLU A 34 0.12 3.45 7.11
CA GLU A 34 -0.93 4.37 7.48
C GLU A 34 -0.31 5.64 8.08
N TYR A 35 -0.72 6.79 7.55
CA TYR A 35 -0.22 8.09 7.97
C TYR A 35 -1.32 9.15 7.92
N LEU A 36 -1.08 10.23 8.65
CA LEU A 36 -1.90 11.43 8.67
C LEU A 36 -1.08 12.61 8.19
N VAL A 37 -1.72 13.55 7.49
CA VAL A 37 -1.17 14.90 7.26
C VAL A 37 -1.87 15.83 8.22
N ASN A 38 -1.10 16.54 9.05
CA ASN A 38 -1.68 17.50 9.97
C ASN A 38 -1.96 18.82 9.25
N ASP A 39 -3.22 19.22 9.19
CA ASP A 39 -3.65 20.44 8.50
C ASP A 39 -3.03 21.73 9.08
N ARG A 40 -2.53 21.70 10.32
CA ARG A 40 -1.95 22.88 10.99
C ARG A 40 -0.52 23.18 10.53
N ASP A 41 0.28 22.15 10.28
CA ASP A 41 1.71 22.27 9.99
C ASP A 41 2.11 21.63 8.64
N GLY A 42 1.18 20.95 7.96
CA GLY A 42 1.41 20.23 6.72
C GLY A 42 2.30 19.00 6.86
N ARG A 43 2.63 18.56 8.08
CA ARG A 43 3.59 17.47 8.31
C ARG A 43 2.90 16.11 8.26
N VAL A 44 3.69 15.12 7.81
CA VAL A 44 3.30 13.71 7.76
C VAL A 44 3.64 13.01 9.07
N TYR A 45 2.67 12.29 9.62
CA TYR A 45 2.80 11.47 10.82
C TYR A 45 2.45 10.02 10.48
N PHE A 46 3.44 9.15 10.46
CA PHE A 46 3.26 7.70 10.29
C PHE A 46 2.86 7.08 11.62
N TYR A 47 1.72 6.39 11.67
CA TYR A 47 1.25 5.73 12.88
C TYR A 47 1.21 4.21 12.75
N ASP A 48 1.26 3.68 11.52
CA ASP A 48 1.35 2.24 11.30
C ASP A 48 2.16 1.87 10.06
N ILE A 49 2.99 0.82 10.20
CA ILE A 49 3.75 0.18 9.12
C ILE A 49 3.67 -1.34 9.35
N ASN A 50 2.83 -2.02 8.57
CA ASN A 50 2.46 -3.41 8.78
C ASN A 50 2.91 -4.30 7.63
N ALA A 51 3.54 -5.44 7.93
CA ALA A 51 3.81 -6.48 6.93
C ALA A 51 2.54 -7.22 6.48
N LEU A 52 1.54 -7.36 7.37
CA LEU A 52 0.30 -8.11 7.13
C LEU A 52 -0.93 -7.18 7.25
N SER A 53 -0.98 -6.15 6.42
CA SER A 53 -2.15 -5.26 6.36
C SER A 53 -3.24 -5.82 5.45
N ASN A 54 -4.49 -5.49 5.76
CA ASN A 54 -5.60 -5.74 4.85
C ASN A 54 -5.57 -4.74 3.70
N PHE A 55 -5.97 -5.18 2.50
CA PHE A 55 -6.24 -4.23 1.43
C PHE A 55 -7.48 -3.40 1.73
N VAL A 56 -7.43 -2.13 1.34
CA VAL A 56 -8.60 -1.26 1.43
C VAL A 56 -9.71 -1.77 0.51
N THR A 57 -10.95 -1.70 0.99
CA THR A 57 -12.11 -2.01 0.17
C THR A 57 -12.26 -0.98 -0.95
N ASP A 58 -12.64 -1.44 -2.15
CA ASP A 58 -12.82 -0.57 -3.32
C ASP A 58 -11.54 0.21 -3.69
N ALA A 59 -10.42 -0.53 -3.70
CA ALA A 59 -9.08 0.03 -3.88
C ALA A 59 -8.92 0.85 -5.16
N VAL A 60 -9.55 0.46 -6.27
CA VAL A 60 -9.48 1.24 -7.51
C VAL A 60 -10.03 2.65 -7.32
N ARG A 61 -11.15 2.81 -6.60
CA ARG A 61 -11.70 4.14 -6.30
C ARG A 61 -10.87 4.88 -5.24
N VAL A 62 -10.37 4.17 -4.23
CA VAL A 62 -9.69 4.78 -3.08
C VAL A 62 -8.25 5.17 -3.41
N VAL A 63 -7.46 4.30 -4.03
CA VAL A 63 -6.02 4.50 -4.28
C VAL A 63 -5.65 4.60 -5.77
N GLY A 64 -6.62 4.41 -6.68
CA GLY A 64 -6.42 4.59 -8.12
C GLY A 64 -5.90 3.36 -8.87
N PHE A 65 -5.71 2.22 -8.19
CA PHE A 65 -5.27 0.96 -8.81
C PHE A 65 -5.78 -0.26 -8.05
N ASP A 66 -5.70 -1.43 -8.68
CA ASP A 66 -6.00 -2.72 -8.03
C ASP A 66 -4.72 -3.33 -7.42
N PRO A 67 -4.58 -3.34 -6.09
CA PRO A 67 -3.37 -3.85 -5.44
C PRO A 67 -3.27 -5.38 -5.52
N TYR A 68 -4.35 -6.10 -5.78
CA TYR A 68 -4.31 -7.55 -5.97
C TYR A 68 -3.55 -7.91 -7.24
N VAL A 69 -3.72 -7.14 -8.31
CA VAL A 69 -2.98 -7.35 -9.57
C VAL A 69 -1.47 -7.20 -9.34
N VAL A 70 -1.06 -6.13 -8.68
CA VAL A 70 0.36 -5.87 -8.37
C VAL A 70 0.93 -6.97 -7.46
N LEU A 71 0.16 -7.42 -6.46
CA LEU A 71 0.57 -8.51 -5.58
C LEU A 71 0.76 -9.82 -6.33
N VAL A 72 -0.17 -10.18 -7.21
CA VAL A 72 -0.08 -11.40 -8.03
C VAL A 72 1.16 -11.35 -8.92
N ASP A 73 1.40 -10.24 -9.61
CA ASP A 73 2.59 -10.07 -10.45
C ASP A 73 3.88 -10.22 -9.64
N TYR A 74 3.93 -9.63 -8.44
CA TYR A 74 5.07 -9.77 -7.52
C TYR A 74 5.30 -11.22 -7.11
N LEU A 75 4.25 -11.96 -6.73
CA LEU A 75 4.35 -13.36 -6.30
C LEU A 75 4.78 -14.27 -7.45
N VAL A 76 4.28 -14.04 -8.67
CA VAL A 76 4.66 -14.78 -9.87
C VAL A 76 6.15 -14.59 -10.16
N ALA A 77 6.63 -13.35 -10.13
CA ALA A 77 8.04 -13.03 -10.34
C ALA A 77 8.94 -13.63 -9.25
N ARG A 78 8.57 -13.48 -7.97
CA ARG A 78 9.37 -13.97 -6.84
C ARG A 78 9.42 -15.49 -6.78
N GLY A 79 8.29 -16.16 -6.98
CA GLY A 79 8.18 -17.61 -6.93
C GLY A 79 8.65 -18.31 -8.20
N ARG A 80 9.02 -17.56 -9.26
CA ARG A 80 9.24 -18.08 -10.63
C ARG A 80 8.06 -18.93 -11.12
N LEU A 81 6.86 -18.57 -10.67
CA LEU A 81 5.64 -19.28 -11.04
C LEU A 81 5.29 -18.94 -12.48
N ARG A 82 4.57 -19.83 -13.16
CA ARG A 82 3.93 -19.46 -14.44
C ARG A 82 2.89 -18.37 -14.18
N ALA A 83 2.73 -17.47 -15.14
CA ALA A 83 1.70 -16.44 -15.07
C ALA A 83 0.31 -17.09 -14.83
N PRO A 84 -0.57 -16.46 -14.03
CA PRO A 84 -1.90 -16.98 -13.80
C PRO A 84 -2.65 -17.08 -15.13
N VAL A 85 -3.41 -18.16 -15.31
CA VAL A 85 -4.33 -18.26 -16.45
C VAL A 85 -5.32 -17.10 -16.31
N ARG A 86 -5.31 -16.16 -17.25
CA ARG A 86 -6.30 -15.07 -17.27
C ARG A 86 -7.68 -15.70 -17.36
N ALA A 87 -8.53 -15.43 -16.37
CA ALA A 87 -9.94 -15.79 -16.45
C ALA A 87 -10.52 -15.14 -17.71
N ARG A 88 -11.08 -15.95 -18.62
CA ARG A 88 -11.79 -15.44 -19.79
C ARG A 88 -12.96 -14.62 -19.27
N ARG A 89 -13.00 -13.34 -19.65
CA ARG A 89 -14.17 -12.47 -19.44
C ARG A 89 -15.37 -13.02 -20.20
#